data_AF-A0A960XMU1-F1
#
_entry.id   AF-A0A960XMU1-F1
#
_cell.length_a   1.000
_cell.length_b   1.000
_cell.length_c   1.000
_cell.angle_alpha   90.00
_cell.angle_beta   90.00
_cell.angle_gamma   90.00
#
_symmetry.space_group_name_H-M   'P 1'
#
loop_
_entity.id
_entity.type
_entity.pdbx_description
1 polymer ?
#
loop_
_entity_poly.entity_id
_entity_poly.type
_entity_poly.pdbx_seq_one_letter_code
_entity_poly.pdbx_strand_id
1 'polypeptide(L)'
;LSLVAYQTPAFTFSATSYELPEDYRASRTLFHAEGGGVVLDLSSLKSVLVRGGWSGAWNYPFTAKNSAFVDLSGLETVVGGRTDTYSADDWVSLRTELGGRMTLGDLTLSRVSRVQIVDSSASIQGSSLTFQAPARLEVTDFGTLELTRGLSFNNTDESQISTHNGIVKFTGVGEKTLEVGGTDSGPAGFTSGNFGIGRLEVGAPGQPATLKLVDLVDNGNRGDGSEALYLYGVDTEGLVLHSGSKLVIGDLNVYVLHGGTMVHLNALLAGGDTISYGGGVIGRFGGPAVIAMNPDVPTLPVVDHVDITFDTPINPATFTTADVQITGPSGAIPVSSVSQIAGPDYRISFPGQSDHGYVTVRVGPNIQDITGLLTQMDQNGNGVYGEPGDVFEGRFLVDIRGPAVVSAVVMRDGGLVGVRF
;
A
#
# COMPACT_ATOMS: atom_id res chain seq x y z
N LEU A 1 -19.04 4.84 31.53
CA LEU A 1 -18.00 4.40 32.50
C LEU A 1 -16.71 5.15 32.17
N SER A 2 -16.01 5.72 33.15
CA SER A 2 -14.69 6.35 32.95
C SER A 2 -13.68 5.55 33.78
N LEU A 3 -12.55 5.18 33.18
CA LEU A 3 -11.48 4.43 33.83
C LEU A 3 -10.19 5.23 33.77
N VAL A 4 -9.53 5.37 34.91
CA VAL A 4 -8.26 6.10 35.03
C VAL A 4 -7.28 5.28 35.86
N ALA A 5 -6.10 4.99 35.29
CA ALA A 5 -5.02 4.23 35.89
C ALA A 5 -3.77 5.12 36.08
N TYR A 6 -3.33 5.30 37.32
CA TYR A 6 -2.26 6.25 37.72
C TYR A 6 -1.03 5.59 38.37
N GLN A 7 -1.08 4.29 38.71
CA GLN A 7 -0.01 3.57 39.43
C GLN A 7 0.13 2.14 38.88
N THR A 8 1.12 1.37 39.36
CA THR A 8 1.54 0.03 38.89
C THR A 8 0.56 -1.12 39.20
N PRO A 9 -0.63 -1.14 38.58
CA PRO A 9 -1.14 -2.39 38.01
C PRO A 9 -1.29 -2.36 36.49
N ALA A 10 -1.39 -3.55 35.91
CA ALA A 10 -2.08 -3.74 34.63
C ALA A 10 -3.59 -3.80 34.90
N PHE A 11 -4.38 -3.01 34.19
CA PHE A 11 -5.84 -3.07 34.24
C PHE A 11 -6.35 -3.63 32.93
N THR A 12 -7.14 -4.71 33.00
CA THR A 12 -7.84 -5.26 31.85
C THR A 12 -9.30 -4.84 31.91
N PHE A 13 -9.81 -4.28 30.82
CA PHE A 13 -11.23 -4.05 30.64
C PHE A 13 -11.73 -4.96 29.51
N SER A 14 -12.66 -5.84 29.86
CA SER A 14 -13.23 -6.82 28.95
C SER A 14 -14.62 -6.39 28.51
N ALA A 15 -14.69 -5.74 27.35
CA ALA A 15 -15.93 -5.47 26.64
C ALA A 15 -15.63 -5.32 25.16
N THR A 16 -16.56 -5.74 24.30
CA THR A 16 -16.39 -5.66 22.84
C THR A 16 -16.86 -4.32 22.25
N SER A 17 -17.64 -3.54 22.99
CA SER A 17 -18.14 -2.23 22.53
C SER A 17 -18.22 -1.22 23.67
N TYR A 18 -18.05 0.05 23.32
CA TYR A 18 -18.24 1.20 24.21
C TYR A 18 -19.08 2.27 23.51
N GLU A 19 -20.32 2.44 23.96
CA GLU A 19 -21.24 3.45 23.43
C GLU A 19 -21.57 4.50 24.51
N LEU A 20 -21.44 5.78 24.15
CA LEU A 20 -21.95 6.87 24.97
C LEU A 20 -23.44 7.13 24.68
N PRO A 21 -24.24 7.45 25.71
CA PRO A 21 -25.60 7.91 25.53
C PRO A 21 -25.70 9.12 24.59
N GLU A 22 -26.91 9.36 24.07
CA GLU A 22 -27.20 10.62 23.38
C GLU A 22 -27.08 11.83 24.31
N ASP A 23 -26.65 12.95 23.72
CA ASP A 23 -26.55 14.25 24.38
C ASP A 23 -25.71 14.21 25.67
N TYR A 24 -24.51 13.65 25.56
CA TYR A 24 -23.61 13.46 26.71
C TYR A 24 -22.72 14.69 26.92
N ARG A 25 -23.20 15.64 27.72
CA ARG A 25 -22.63 17.01 27.88
C ARG A 25 -21.48 17.13 28.89
N ALA A 26 -20.62 16.12 28.98
CA ALA A 26 -19.49 16.16 29.90
C ALA A 26 -18.22 15.61 29.25
N SER A 27 -17.19 16.45 29.13
CA SER A 27 -15.82 16.00 28.82
C SER A 27 -15.36 15.06 29.92
N ARG A 28 -15.22 13.78 29.57
CA ARG A 28 -14.66 12.77 30.45
C ARG A 28 -13.50 12.10 29.76
N THR A 29 -12.40 12.00 30.50
CA THR A 29 -11.38 11.00 30.27
C THR A 29 -12.06 9.62 30.24
N LEU A 30 -12.24 9.03 29.06
CA LEU A 30 -12.94 7.74 28.95
C LEU A 30 -12.04 6.65 29.51
N PHE A 31 -10.82 6.60 29.00
CA PHE A 31 -9.78 5.65 29.37
C PHE A 31 -8.45 6.38 29.43
N HIS A 32 -7.75 6.29 30.56
CA HIS A 32 -6.48 6.99 30.73
C HIS A 32 -5.50 6.15 31.51
N ALA A 33 -4.32 5.98 30.93
CA ALA A 33 -3.18 5.36 31.55
C ALA A 33 -2.07 6.41 31.67
N GLU A 34 -1.55 6.57 32.88
CA GLU A 34 -0.48 7.52 33.16
C GLU A 34 0.57 6.94 34.11
N GLY A 35 1.84 7.09 33.72
CA GLY A 35 2.99 6.67 34.50
C GLY A 35 3.73 5.46 33.91
N GLY A 36 5.05 5.42 34.14
CA GLY A 36 5.90 4.34 33.64
C GLY A 36 5.48 2.99 34.19
N GLY A 37 5.34 2.00 33.31
CA GLY A 37 4.93 0.64 33.66
C GLY A 37 3.43 0.43 33.83
N VAL A 38 2.61 1.49 33.69
CA VAL A 38 1.15 1.36 33.66
C VAL A 38 0.71 0.82 32.31
N VAL A 39 -0.11 -0.23 32.35
CA VAL A 39 -0.72 -0.85 31.17
C VAL A 39 -2.22 -0.86 31.33
N LEU A 40 -2.93 -0.29 30.36
CA LEU A 40 -4.37 -0.42 30.22
C LEU A 40 -4.68 -1.31 29.02
N ASP A 41 -5.08 -2.54 29.30
CA ASP A 41 -5.44 -3.54 28.31
C ASP A 41 -6.93 -3.42 27.93
N LEU A 42 -7.16 -2.93 26.72
CA LEU A 42 -8.45 -2.80 26.03
C LEU A 42 -8.46 -3.66 24.76
N SER A 43 -7.60 -4.67 24.65
CA SER A 43 -7.42 -5.50 23.44
C SER A 43 -8.70 -6.24 23.01
N SER A 44 -9.67 -6.41 23.91
CA SER A 44 -10.98 -6.99 23.59
C SER A 44 -11.99 -6.00 22.98
N LEU A 45 -11.74 -4.70 23.07
CA LEU A 45 -12.63 -3.65 22.59
C LEU A 45 -12.58 -3.59 21.06
N LYS A 46 -13.74 -3.75 20.42
CA LYS A 46 -13.89 -3.75 18.96
C LYS A 46 -14.44 -2.43 18.41
N SER A 47 -15.33 -1.78 19.16
CA SER A 47 -16.03 -0.58 18.67
C SER A 47 -16.21 0.50 19.73
N VAL A 48 -16.11 1.76 19.30
CA VAL A 48 -16.43 2.95 20.11
C VAL A 48 -17.40 3.83 19.35
N LEU A 49 -18.51 4.23 20.00
CA LEU A 49 -19.47 5.19 19.47
C LEU A 49 -19.66 6.35 20.44
N VAL A 50 -19.36 7.54 19.96
CA VAL A 50 -19.57 8.82 20.64
C VAL A 50 -20.56 9.66 19.85
N ARG A 51 -21.63 10.11 20.49
CA ARG A 51 -22.67 10.89 19.81
C ARG A 51 -22.45 12.39 19.95
N GLY A 52 -21.85 12.84 21.04
CA GLY A 52 -21.69 14.26 21.38
C GLY A 52 -22.73 14.74 22.40
N GLY A 53 -22.67 16.02 22.73
CA GLY A 53 -23.48 16.71 23.73
C GLY A 53 -23.85 18.14 23.30
N TRP A 54 -25.02 18.61 23.71
CA TRP A 54 -25.48 19.95 23.42
C TRP A 54 -24.69 21.03 24.18
N SER A 55 -24.54 22.19 23.55
CA SER A 55 -24.05 23.44 24.17
C SER A 55 -22.63 23.34 24.76
N GLY A 56 -21.67 22.94 23.93
CA GLY A 56 -20.24 23.01 24.22
C GLY A 56 -19.46 22.14 23.26
N ALA A 57 -18.16 22.42 23.11
CA ALA A 57 -17.23 21.52 22.43
C ALA A 57 -16.66 20.53 23.46
N TRP A 58 -16.93 19.26 23.30
CA TRP A 58 -16.56 18.19 24.22
C TRP A 58 -15.44 17.31 23.67
N ASN A 59 -14.64 16.73 24.56
CA ASN A 59 -13.63 15.74 24.18
C ASN A 59 -13.72 14.51 25.08
N TYR A 60 -13.68 13.34 24.46
CA TYR A 60 -13.81 12.03 25.09
C TYR A 60 -12.55 11.20 24.82
N PRO A 61 -11.43 11.45 25.53
CA PRO A 61 -10.15 10.86 25.16
C PRO A 61 -9.91 9.45 25.73
N PHE A 62 -9.19 8.67 24.94
CA PHE A 62 -8.38 7.52 25.32
C PHE A 62 -6.92 8.00 25.34
N THR A 63 -6.28 8.01 26.50
CA THR A 63 -4.97 8.64 26.67
C THR A 63 -3.94 7.65 27.22
N ALA A 64 -2.77 7.59 26.59
CA ALA A 64 -1.55 7.06 27.20
C ALA A 64 -0.57 8.22 27.44
N LYS A 65 -0.08 8.35 28.68
CA LYS A 65 0.76 9.49 29.09
C LYS A 65 1.90 9.07 30.00
N ASN A 66 3.00 9.83 30.02
CA ASN A 66 4.11 9.66 30.98
C ASN A 66 4.65 8.22 30.95
N SER A 67 4.97 7.72 29.76
CA SER A 67 5.47 6.36 29.50
C SER A 67 4.50 5.20 29.77
N ALA A 68 3.20 5.48 29.97
CA ALA A 68 2.17 4.45 30.05
C ALA A 68 1.87 3.80 28.69
N PHE A 69 1.19 2.66 28.72
CA PHE A 69 0.78 1.91 27.55
C PHE A 69 -0.74 1.64 27.55
N VAL A 70 -1.39 1.84 26.41
CA VAL A 70 -2.80 1.48 26.17
C VAL A 70 -2.86 0.49 25.00
N ASP A 71 -3.37 -0.71 25.25
CA ASP A 71 -3.56 -1.72 24.22
C ASP A 71 -4.98 -1.65 23.66
N LEU A 72 -5.14 -1.20 22.42
CA LEU A 72 -6.38 -1.18 21.64
C LEU A 72 -6.20 -2.02 20.37
N SER A 73 -5.35 -3.05 20.40
CA SER A 73 -5.04 -3.92 19.26
C SER A 73 -6.28 -4.61 18.65
N GLY A 74 -7.34 -4.81 19.42
CA GLY A 74 -8.60 -5.34 18.91
C GLY A 74 -9.54 -4.31 18.29
N LEU A 75 -9.27 -3.00 18.42
CA LEU A 75 -10.19 -1.94 18.02
C LEU A 75 -10.29 -1.83 16.51
N GLU A 76 -11.52 -1.97 15.99
CA GLU A 76 -11.83 -2.02 14.56
C GLU A 76 -12.53 -0.74 14.10
N THR A 77 -13.39 -0.14 14.93
CA THR A 77 -14.16 1.04 14.57
C THR A 77 -14.22 2.10 15.67
N VAL A 78 -14.05 3.36 15.26
CA VAL A 78 -14.33 4.54 16.08
C VAL A 78 -15.27 5.46 15.31
N VAL A 79 -16.47 5.65 15.84
CA VAL A 79 -17.46 6.58 15.31
C VAL A 79 -17.55 7.76 16.26
N GLY A 80 -16.92 8.88 15.87
CA GLY A 80 -16.81 10.10 16.67
C GLY A 80 -18.10 10.93 16.70
N GLY A 81 -18.05 12.13 17.29
CA GLY A 81 -19.22 13.02 17.49
C GLY A 81 -20.01 13.30 16.22
N ARG A 82 -21.30 13.62 16.36
CA ARG A 82 -22.21 13.81 15.20
C ARG A 82 -21.79 15.02 14.38
N THR A 83 -21.94 14.92 13.06
CA THR A 83 -21.70 16.02 12.12
C THR A 83 -23.00 16.74 11.72
N ASP A 84 -24.15 16.14 12.00
CA ASP A 84 -25.49 16.65 11.68
C ASP A 84 -26.20 17.29 12.88
N THR A 85 -25.55 17.31 14.04
CA THR A 85 -26.00 17.96 15.28
C THR A 85 -24.79 18.26 16.18
N TYR A 86 -25.00 18.92 17.31
CA TYR A 86 -23.95 19.28 18.29
C TYR A 86 -22.78 20.06 17.68
N SER A 87 -23.06 20.95 16.72
CA SER A 87 -22.06 21.83 16.10
C SER A 87 -20.88 21.15 15.38
N ALA A 88 -20.83 19.81 15.34
CA ALA A 88 -19.73 19.03 14.78
C ALA A 88 -18.35 19.31 15.41
N ASP A 89 -18.29 19.67 16.70
CA ASP A 89 -17.05 20.01 17.43
C ASP A 89 -16.73 19.08 18.61
N ASP A 90 -17.46 17.96 18.72
CA ASP A 90 -17.30 16.95 19.77
C ASP A 90 -16.41 15.79 19.37
N TRP A 91 -15.23 15.69 19.98
CA TRP A 91 -14.19 14.74 19.57
C TRP A 91 -14.15 13.50 20.45
N VAL A 92 -14.02 12.33 19.82
CA VAL A 92 -13.36 11.19 20.46
C VAL A 92 -11.89 11.20 20.03
N SER A 93 -10.97 11.09 21.00
CA SER A 93 -9.54 11.22 20.73
C SER A 93 -8.77 9.99 21.19
N LEU A 94 -7.97 9.39 20.32
CA LEU A 94 -6.94 8.43 20.70
C LEU A 94 -5.63 9.20 20.80
N ARG A 95 -5.10 9.39 22.02
CA ARG A 95 -4.02 10.34 22.28
C ARG A 95 -2.84 9.69 23.01
N THR A 96 -1.64 9.96 22.52
CA THR A 96 -0.40 9.68 23.25
C THR A 96 0.43 10.95 23.44
N GLU A 97 1.05 11.09 24.62
CA GLU A 97 1.94 12.21 24.95
C GLU A 97 2.96 11.83 26.04
N LEU A 98 4.08 12.55 26.12
CA LEU A 98 5.13 12.40 27.13
C LEU A 98 5.57 10.95 27.32
N GLY A 99 6.01 10.28 26.24
CA GLY A 99 6.45 8.89 26.29
C GLY A 99 5.32 7.85 26.21
N GLY A 100 4.06 8.30 26.23
CA GLY A 100 2.89 7.43 26.13
C GLY A 100 2.88 6.62 24.83
N ARG A 101 2.41 5.37 24.93
CA ARG A 101 2.36 4.42 23.81
C ARG A 101 0.98 3.82 23.66
N MET A 102 0.57 3.58 22.43
CA MET A 102 -0.69 2.90 22.14
C MET A 102 -0.54 1.90 20.99
N THR A 103 -1.20 0.76 21.09
CA THR A 103 -1.33 -0.18 19.96
C THR A 103 -2.76 -0.15 19.43
N LEU A 104 -2.93 -0.10 18.11
CA LEU A 104 -4.20 -0.12 17.40
C LEU A 104 -4.26 -1.32 16.46
N GLY A 105 -5.46 -1.84 16.21
CA GLY A 105 -5.70 -2.89 15.22
C GLY A 105 -5.77 -2.37 13.78
N ASP A 106 -6.59 -3.04 12.97
CA ASP A 106 -7.08 -2.51 11.69
C ASP A 106 -8.28 -1.59 11.97
N LEU A 107 -8.02 -0.28 12.05
CA LEU A 107 -8.96 0.68 12.60
C LEU A 107 -9.50 1.63 11.52
N THR A 108 -10.83 1.71 11.44
CA THR A 108 -11.54 2.77 10.72
C THR A 108 -12.07 3.83 11.68
N LEU A 109 -11.66 5.08 11.47
CA LEU A 109 -12.18 6.26 12.17
C LEU A 109 -13.13 7.03 11.27
N SER A 110 -14.27 7.47 11.80
CA SER A 110 -15.27 8.24 11.07
C SER A 110 -15.86 9.36 11.92
N ARG A 111 -16.54 10.31 11.28
CA ARG A 111 -17.15 11.48 11.93
C ARG A 111 -16.09 12.28 12.71
N VAL A 112 -16.49 13.02 13.75
CA VAL A 112 -15.60 13.86 14.55
C VAL A 112 -14.79 12.98 15.52
N SER A 113 -13.78 12.29 14.97
CA SER A 113 -12.85 11.40 15.68
C SER A 113 -11.42 11.70 15.27
N ARG A 114 -10.45 11.46 16.16
CA ARG A 114 -9.05 11.73 15.85
C ARG A 114 -8.05 10.82 16.53
N VAL A 115 -6.90 10.71 15.89
CA VAL A 115 -5.66 10.17 16.45
C VAL A 115 -4.69 11.33 16.67
N GLN A 116 -4.08 11.40 17.84
CA GLN A 116 -3.13 12.44 18.23
C GLN A 116 -1.87 11.82 18.84
N ILE A 117 -0.71 12.13 18.26
CA ILE A 117 0.60 11.73 18.78
C ILE A 117 1.38 13.01 19.06
N VAL A 118 1.60 13.28 20.33
CA VAL A 118 2.12 14.57 20.78
C VAL A 118 3.50 14.35 21.35
N ASP A 119 4.48 15.04 20.77
CA ASP A 119 5.90 15.02 21.13
C ASP A 119 6.71 13.80 20.70
N SER A 120 8.03 14.03 20.60
CA SER A 120 9.02 13.11 20.06
C SER A 120 9.21 11.82 20.85
N SER A 121 8.66 11.77 22.07
CA SER A 121 8.73 10.59 22.92
C SER A 121 7.47 9.73 22.84
N ALA A 122 6.35 10.27 22.34
CA ALA A 122 5.10 9.53 22.20
C ALA A 122 5.04 8.73 20.88
N SER A 123 4.34 7.59 20.93
CA SER A 123 4.14 6.79 19.73
C SER A 123 2.82 6.04 19.69
N ILE A 124 2.38 5.71 18.48
CA ILE A 124 1.27 4.78 18.23
C ILE A 124 1.74 3.76 17.20
N GLN A 125 1.51 2.49 17.48
CA GLN A 125 1.68 1.40 16.53
C GLN A 125 0.31 0.90 16.08
N GLY A 126 0.11 0.71 14.78
CA GLY A 126 -1.13 0.21 14.21
C GLY A 126 -0.89 -0.83 13.11
N SER A 127 -1.94 -1.52 12.71
CA SER A 127 -1.91 -2.38 11.51
C SER A 127 -2.24 -1.54 10.28
N SER A 128 -3.54 -1.33 10.00
CA SER A 128 -4.04 -0.32 9.06
C SER A 128 -4.82 0.77 9.80
N LEU A 129 -4.67 2.03 9.38
CA LEU A 129 -5.55 3.12 9.79
C LEU A 129 -6.27 3.72 8.57
N THR A 130 -7.59 3.81 8.66
CA THR A 130 -8.44 4.43 7.65
C THR A 130 -9.21 5.61 8.25
N PHE A 131 -9.01 6.80 7.72
CA PHE A 131 -9.69 8.03 8.15
C PHE A 131 -10.79 8.40 7.16
N GLN A 132 -12.04 8.25 7.60
CA GLN A 132 -13.22 8.71 6.86
C GLN A 132 -13.55 10.14 7.29
N ALA A 133 -13.56 11.06 6.32
CA ALA A 133 -13.82 12.48 6.54
C ALA A 133 -15.07 12.70 7.41
N PRO A 134 -15.01 13.60 8.42
CA PRO A 134 -13.91 14.49 8.79
C PRO A 134 -12.97 13.91 9.88
N ALA A 135 -12.75 12.60 9.94
CA ALA A 135 -11.81 12.03 10.91
C ALA A 135 -10.39 12.58 10.69
N ARG A 136 -9.62 12.71 11.78
CA ARG A 136 -8.37 13.48 11.79
C ARG A 136 -7.17 12.68 12.29
N LEU A 137 -6.02 12.86 11.63
CA LEU A 137 -4.72 12.43 12.12
C LEU A 137 -3.86 13.65 12.45
N GLU A 138 -3.32 13.71 13.67
CA GLU A 138 -2.40 14.75 14.12
C GLU A 138 -1.13 14.11 14.70
N VAL A 139 0.02 14.40 14.09
CA VAL A 139 1.33 14.01 14.63
C VAL A 139 2.16 15.29 14.78
N THR A 140 2.45 15.67 16.02
CA THR A 140 3.09 16.94 16.36
C THR A 140 4.40 16.72 17.08
N ASP A 141 5.29 17.72 17.00
CA ASP A 141 6.55 17.77 17.75
C ASP A 141 7.38 16.48 17.62
N PHE A 142 7.44 15.92 16.41
CA PHE A 142 8.21 14.72 16.04
C PHE A 142 7.70 13.39 16.63
N GLY A 143 6.43 13.33 17.05
CA GLY A 143 5.78 12.07 17.42
C GLY A 143 5.84 11.01 16.31
N THR A 144 5.72 9.73 16.70
CA THR A 144 5.87 8.60 15.78
C THR A 144 4.58 7.81 15.60
N LEU A 145 4.09 7.72 14.37
CA LEU A 145 3.10 6.73 13.94
C LEU A 145 3.82 5.58 13.22
N GLU A 146 3.67 4.35 13.69
CA GLU A 146 4.20 3.15 13.03
C GLU A 146 3.06 2.24 12.56
N LEU A 147 3.08 1.84 11.30
CA LEU A 147 2.06 1.01 10.67
C LEU A 147 2.65 -0.24 10.03
N THR A 148 1.96 -1.37 10.15
CA THR A 148 2.40 -2.64 9.55
C THR A 148 1.66 -3.03 8.27
N ARG A 149 0.59 -2.31 7.90
CA ARG A 149 -0.18 -2.54 6.67
C ARG A 149 -0.45 -1.28 5.87
N GLY A 150 -1.17 -0.28 6.39
CA GLY A 150 -1.48 0.87 5.53
C GLY A 150 -2.08 2.09 6.21
N LEU A 151 -1.98 3.22 5.53
CA LEU A 151 -2.64 4.47 5.89
C LEU A 151 -3.49 4.94 4.70
N SER A 152 -4.79 5.07 4.91
CA SER A 152 -5.71 5.61 3.91
C SER A 152 -6.62 6.68 4.48
N PHE A 153 -7.03 7.62 3.64
CA PHE A 153 -7.92 8.71 4.01
C PHE A 153 -8.68 9.22 2.78
N ASN A 154 -9.89 9.73 3.00
CA ASN A 154 -10.71 10.37 1.96
C ASN A 154 -11.03 11.84 2.27
N ASN A 155 -10.26 12.45 3.18
CA ASN A 155 -10.39 13.84 3.54
C ASN A 155 -9.95 14.73 2.38
N THR A 156 -10.75 15.73 2.03
CA THR A 156 -10.41 16.76 1.03
C THR A 156 -9.86 18.05 1.66
N ASP A 157 -9.99 18.17 2.99
CA ASP A 157 -9.41 19.26 3.77
C ASP A 157 -8.03 18.82 4.27
N GLU A 158 -6.98 19.46 3.77
CA GLU A 158 -5.58 19.07 4.03
C GLU A 158 -5.20 19.25 5.51
N SER A 159 -5.98 19.99 6.30
CA SER A 159 -5.76 20.16 7.73
C SER A 159 -6.17 18.93 8.57
N GLN A 160 -6.90 17.99 7.96
CA GLN A 160 -7.38 16.78 8.62
C GLN A 160 -6.31 15.69 8.72
N ILE A 161 -5.29 15.72 7.87
CA ILE A 161 -4.14 14.82 7.98
C ILE A 161 -2.91 15.71 8.17
N SER A 162 -2.61 16.01 9.44
CA SER A 162 -1.54 16.92 9.83
C SER A 162 -0.36 16.13 10.38
N THR A 163 0.52 15.67 9.49
CA THR A 163 1.72 14.87 9.81
C THR A 163 3.03 15.57 9.43
N HIS A 164 2.97 16.83 8.99
CA HIS A 164 4.11 17.60 8.46
C HIS A 164 5.27 17.83 9.45
N ASN A 165 5.05 17.67 10.76
CA ASN A 165 6.08 17.72 11.80
C ASN A 165 6.28 16.35 12.49
N GLY A 166 5.74 15.29 11.92
CA GLY A 166 5.72 13.95 12.51
C GLY A 166 6.59 12.96 11.76
N ILE A 167 6.78 11.79 12.37
CA ILE A 167 7.42 10.64 11.75
C ILE A 167 6.34 9.59 11.49
N VAL A 168 6.22 9.16 10.24
CA VAL A 168 5.33 8.06 9.82
C VAL A 168 6.21 6.91 9.34
N LYS A 169 6.08 5.75 9.96
CA LYS A 169 6.91 4.56 9.70
C LYS A 169 6.05 3.43 9.17
N PHE A 170 6.58 2.69 8.20
CA PHE A 170 5.98 1.46 7.69
C PHE A 170 6.93 0.27 7.88
N THR A 171 6.54 -0.68 8.73
CA THR A 171 7.37 -1.81 9.17
C THR A 171 6.68 -3.16 8.90
N GLY A 172 7.37 -4.27 9.14
CA GLY A 172 6.85 -5.62 8.92
C GLY A 172 7.10 -6.18 7.51
N VAL A 173 6.71 -7.44 7.29
CA VAL A 173 6.86 -8.15 6.00
C VAL A 173 5.73 -7.83 5.04
N GLY A 174 5.98 -7.98 3.73
CA GLY A 174 5.02 -7.71 2.67
C GLY A 174 4.83 -6.24 2.32
N GLU A 175 3.97 -5.99 1.34
CA GLU A 175 3.59 -4.66 0.85
C GLU A 175 2.69 -3.92 1.83
N LYS A 176 3.00 -2.64 1.98
CA LYS A 176 2.26 -1.66 2.76
C LYS A 176 1.76 -0.61 1.79
N THR A 177 0.65 0.03 2.10
CA THR A 177 0.08 1.10 1.25
C THR A 177 -0.01 2.42 1.98
N LEU A 178 0.29 3.51 1.27
CA LEU A 178 0.04 4.87 1.73
C LEU A 178 -0.74 5.61 0.65
N GLU A 179 -1.97 6.00 0.98
CA GLU A 179 -2.75 6.92 0.17
C GLU A 179 -2.06 8.28 0.11
N VAL A 180 -1.91 8.82 -1.09
CA VAL A 180 -1.39 10.16 -1.34
C VAL A 180 -2.55 11.11 -1.59
N GLY A 181 -2.44 12.37 -1.18
CA GLY A 181 -3.51 13.35 -1.37
C GLY A 181 -3.12 14.80 -1.50
N GLY A 182 -1.82 15.10 -1.55
CA GLY A 182 -1.37 16.48 -1.69
C GLY A 182 -1.60 17.02 -3.10
N THR A 183 -1.76 18.33 -3.23
CA THR A 183 -1.69 19.00 -4.52
C THR A 183 -0.25 19.04 -5.02
N ASP A 184 -0.04 18.71 -6.30
CA ASP A 184 1.24 18.95 -6.97
C ASP A 184 1.48 20.46 -7.22
N SER A 185 2.56 20.99 -6.66
CA SER A 185 3.03 22.36 -6.91
C SER A 185 4.54 22.41 -7.17
N GLY A 186 5.14 21.27 -7.57
CA GLY A 186 6.56 21.20 -7.83
C GLY A 186 7.44 21.28 -6.57
N PRO A 187 8.77 21.27 -6.76
CA PRO A 187 9.74 21.28 -5.66
C PRO A 187 9.77 22.62 -4.89
N ALA A 188 9.33 23.72 -5.49
CA ALA A 188 9.20 25.02 -4.83
C ALA A 188 7.78 25.27 -4.24
N GLY A 189 6.95 24.22 -4.18
CA GLY A 189 5.58 24.27 -3.71
C GLY A 189 5.50 24.35 -2.19
N PHE A 190 4.92 23.32 -1.58
CA PHE A 190 4.62 23.31 -0.16
C PHE A 190 5.85 23.05 0.72
N THR A 191 5.85 23.65 1.91
CA THR A 191 6.84 23.40 2.98
C THR A 191 6.19 22.92 4.29
N SER A 192 4.86 22.87 4.34
CA SER A 192 4.04 22.26 5.40
C SER A 192 2.60 22.05 4.88
N GLY A 193 1.78 21.30 5.62
CA GLY A 193 0.39 21.03 5.24
C GLY A 193 0.28 20.07 4.05
N ASN A 194 -0.73 20.25 3.18
CA ASN A 194 -0.88 19.53 1.91
C ASN A 194 -0.82 17.99 2.01
N PHE A 195 -1.37 17.42 3.09
CA PHE A 195 -1.22 15.99 3.43
C PHE A 195 0.23 15.49 3.53
N GLY A 196 1.21 16.40 3.56
CA GLY A 196 2.62 16.10 3.59
C GLY A 196 3.07 15.63 4.97
N ILE A 197 4.14 14.83 4.96
CA ILE A 197 4.70 14.15 6.12
C ILE A 197 6.02 14.82 6.47
N GLY A 198 6.33 14.94 7.76
CA GLY A 198 7.63 15.40 8.21
C GLY A 198 8.74 14.46 7.78
N ARG A 199 8.72 13.21 8.26
CA ARG A 199 9.61 12.15 7.79
C ARG A 199 8.87 10.84 7.56
N LEU A 200 9.06 10.25 6.38
CA LEU A 200 8.61 8.91 6.04
C LEU A 200 9.77 7.93 6.27
N GLU A 201 9.54 6.87 7.04
CA GLU A 201 10.52 5.79 7.24
C GLU A 201 9.95 4.46 6.73
N VAL A 202 10.73 3.71 5.95
CA VAL A 202 10.32 2.38 5.44
C VAL A 202 11.30 1.32 5.92
N GLY A 203 10.74 0.29 6.56
CA GLY A 203 11.46 -0.79 7.20
C GLY A 203 11.99 -0.41 8.58
N ALA A 204 12.82 -1.28 9.13
CA ALA A 204 13.57 -1.06 10.35
C ALA A 204 14.95 -1.73 10.26
N PRO A 205 15.90 -1.45 11.18
CA PRO A 205 17.20 -2.12 11.17
C PRO A 205 17.07 -3.65 11.17
N GLY A 206 17.55 -4.29 10.10
CA GLY A 206 17.48 -5.75 9.92
C GLY A 206 16.09 -6.30 9.58
N GLN A 207 15.10 -5.45 9.31
CA GLN A 207 13.73 -5.82 8.96
C GLN A 207 13.28 -4.98 7.75
N PRO A 208 13.61 -5.40 6.51
CA PRO A 208 13.21 -4.67 5.32
C PRO A 208 11.69 -4.66 5.13
N ALA A 209 11.18 -3.61 4.49
CA ALA A 209 9.78 -3.48 4.15
C ALA A 209 9.60 -2.89 2.75
N THR A 210 8.45 -3.20 2.13
CA THR A 210 8.00 -2.57 0.89
C THR A 210 6.84 -1.63 1.23
N LEU A 211 6.95 -0.36 0.86
CA LEU A 211 5.86 0.61 0.90
C LEU A 211 5.50 1.03 -0.51
N LYS A 212 4.24 0.89 -0.89
CA LYS A 212 3.66 1.36 -2.14
C LYS A 212 2.82 2.60 -1.89
N LEU A 213 3.13 3.66 -2.62
CA LEU A 213 2.27 4.82 -2.69
C LEU A 213 1.13 4.53 -3.65
N VAL A 214 -0.08 4.93 -3.26
CA VAL A 214 -1.29 4.75 -4.06
C VAL A 214 -2.10 6.03 -4.09
N ASP A 215 -2.83 6.19 -5.18
CA ASP A 215 -3.84 7.21 -5.38
C ASP A 215 -5.10 6.45 -5.82
N LEU A 216 -5.90 6.06 -4.82
CA LEU A 216 -7.14 5.30 -4.99
C LEU A 216 -8.36 6.17 -4.73
N VAL A 217 -8.17 7.32 -4.06
CA VAL A 217 -9.22 8.23 -3.66
C VAL A 217 -8.80 9.65 -4.04
N ASP A 218 -9.59 10.30 -4.91
CA ASP A 218 -9.46 11.73 -5.19
C ASP A 218 -9.76 12.53 -3.91
N ASN A 219 -8.69 12.85 -3.19
CA ASN A 219 -8.69 13.51 -1.89
C ASN A 219 -7.84 14.79 -1.93
N GLY A 220 -7.28 15.16 -3.10
CA GLY A 220 -6.57 16.41 -3.36
C GLY A 220 -7.45 17.64 -3.54
N ASN A 221 -8.79 17.50 -3.50
CA ASN A 221 -9.79 18.56 -3.57
C ASN A 221 -9.68 19.51 -4.78
N ARG A 222 -9.03 19.10 -5.88
CA ARG A 222 -8.67 20.02 -6.97
C ARG A 222 -8.70 19.37 -8.36
N GLY A 223 -9.86 18.85 -8.77
CA GLY A 223 -10.11 18.45 -10.17
C GLY A 223 -9.17 17.37 -10.70
N ASP A 224 -8.99 17.26 -12.02
CA ASP A 224 -8.24 16.17 -12.70
C ASP A 224 -6.69 16.23 -12.50
N GLY A 225 -6.18 16.96 -11.51
CA GLY A 225 -4.74 17.09 -11.25
C GLY A 225 -4.19 15.92 -10.45
N SER A 226 -3.01 15.42 -10.80
CA SER A 226 -2.37 14.30 -10.09
C SER A 226 -2.05 14.64 -8.62
N GLU A 227 -2.41 13.74 -7.70
CA GLU A 227 -1.97 13.77 -6.32
C GLU A 227 -0.44 13.70 -6.21
N ALA A 228 0.10 14.41 -5.21
CA ALA A 228 1.52 14.45 -4.88
C ALA A 228 1.76 14.25 -3.39
N LEU A 229 2.93 13.71 -3.05
CA LEU A 229 3.40 13.57 -1.67
C LEU A 229 4.57 14.50 -1.41
N TYR A 230 4.50 15.29 -0.33
CA TYR A 230 5.60 16.11 0.15
C TYR A 230 6.16 15.53 1.45
N LEU A 231 7.48 15.32 1.48
CA LEU A 231 8.23 14.88 2.65
C LEU A 231 9.17 16.02 3.10
N TYR A 232 8.75 16.77 4.12
CA TYR A 232 9.32 18.08 4.46
C TYR A 232 10.66 18.02 5.19
N GLY A 233 11.01 16.87 5.75
CA GLY A 233 12.16 16.71 6.61
C GLY A 233 11.81 16.99 8.07
N VAL A 234 12.07 15.99 8.92
CA VAL A 234 12.24 16.19 10.35
C VAL A 234 13.71 15.94 10.66
N ASP A 235 14.31 16.89 11.37
CA ASP A 235 15.76 17.05 11.54
C ASP A 235 16.48 17.40 10.22
N THR A 236 16.81 16.41 9.39
CA THR A 236 17.62 16.63 8.16
C THR A 236 17.12 15.89 6.91
N GLU A 237 16.25 14.89 7.01
CA GLU A 237 15.81 14.09 5.86
C GLU A 237 14.29 13.88 5.88
N GLY A 238 13.64 14.03 4.71
CA GLY A 238 12.22 13.73 4.54
C GLY A 238 11.93 12.24 4.36
N LEU A 239 12.91 11.46 3.88
CA LEU A 239 12.77 10.03 3.59
C LEU A 239 13.92 9.24 4.18
N VAL A 240 13.60 8.15 4.88
CA VAL A 240 14.58 7.15 5.34
C VAL A 240 14.15 5.78 4.85
N LEU A 241 15.00 5.14 4.04
CA LEU A 241 14.85 3.75 3.66
C LEU A 241 15.90 2.91 4.41
N HIS A 242 15.43 1.96 5.21
CA HIS A 242 16.32 1.01 5.89
C HIS A 242 16.89 -0.02 4.90
N SER A 243 17.97 -0.69 5.30
CA SER A 243 18.66 -1.69 4.47
C SER A 243 17.69 -2.70 3.85
N GLY A 244 17.69 -2.80 2.52
CA GLY A 244 16.83 -3.72 1.76
C GLY A 244 15.36 -3.32 1.65
N SER A 245 14.97 -2.15 2.18
CA SER A 245 13.60 -1.64 2.08
C SER A 245 13.36 -0.96 0.74
N LYS A 246 12.09 -0.89 0.33
CA LYS A 246 11.68 -0.33 -0.94
C LYS A 246 10.53 0.65 -0.80
N LEU A 247 10.65 1.78 -1.49
CA LEU A 247 9.54 2.69 -1.76
C LEU A 247 9.13 2.56 -3.23
N VAL A 248 7.92 2.10 -3.46
CA VAL A 248 7.30 1.98 -4.78
C VAL A 248 6.43 3.21 -5.00
N ILE A 249 6.81 4.08 -5.94
CA ILE A 249 6.12 5.35 -6.20
C ILE A 249 5.25 5.33 -7.45
N GLY A 250 5.40 4.33 -8.32
CA GLY A 250 4.73 4.30 -9.63
C GLY A 250 5.04 5.57 -10.43
N ASP A 251 3.99 6.26 -10.86
CA ASP A 251 4.08 7.55 -11.58
C ASP A 251 3.74 8.76 -10.70
N LEU A 252 3.52 8.56 -9.39
CA LEU A 252 3.13 9.63 -8.47
C LEU A 252 4.25 10.66 -8.31
N ASN A 253 3.87 11.93 -8.15
CA ASN A 253 4.82 13.01 -7.90
C ASN A 253 5.18 13.03 -6.41
N VAL A 254 6.44 12.75 -6.09
CA VAL A 254 6.93 12.73 -4.71
C VAL A 254 8.08 13.72 -4.55
N TYR A 255 7.92 14.67 -3.64
CA TYR A 255 8.90 15.69 -3.34
C TYR A 255 9.51 15.44 -1.96
N VAL A 256 10.83 15.37 -1.87
CA VAL A 256 11.55 15.03 -0.64
C VAL A 256 12.59 16.07 -0.28
N LEU A 257 12.65 16.50 0.98
CA LEU A 257 13.78 17.26 1.49
C LEU A 257 15.00 16.35 1.57
N HIS A 258 15.98 16.61 0.70
CA HIS A 258 17.24 15.89 0.63
C HIS A 258 18.40 16.87 0.46
N GLY A 259 19.42 16.76 1.30
CA GLY A 259 20.57 17.70 1.27
C GLY A 259 20.15 19.16 1.47
N GLY A 260 19.06 19.41 2.20
CA GLY A 260 18.51 20.75 2.47
C GLY A 260 17.70 21.38 1.35
N THR A 261 17.43 20.65 0.25
CA THR A 261 16.58 21.13 -0.86
C THR A 261 15.46 20.14 -1.14
N MET A 262 14.28 20.63 -1.51
CA MET A 262 13.19 19.78 -1.98
C MET A 262 13.50 19.28 -3.40
N VAL A 263 13.54 17.97 -3.58
CA VAL A 263 13.81 17.30 -4.86
C VAL A 263 12.64 16.44 -5.28
N HIS A 264 12.38 16.37 -6.58
CA HIS A 264 11.38 15.46 -7.15
C HIS A 264 11.98 14.05 -7.32
N LEU A 265 11.43 13.02 -6.69
CA LEU A 265 11.99 11.66 -6.74
C LEU A 265 12.01 11.09 -8.16
N ASN A 266 10.99 11.36 -8.99
CA ASN A 266 11.01 10.92 -10.40
C ASN A 266 12.18 11.51 -11.18
N ALA A 267 12.65 12.71 -10.82
CA ALA A 267 13.85 13.29 -11.43
C ALA A 267 15.14 12.56 -11.00
N LEU A 268 15.17 11.96 -9.81
CA LEU A 268 16.31 11.17 -9.34
C LEU A 268 16.43 9.83 -10.08
N LEU A 269 15.31 9.25 -10.53
CA LEU A 269 15.33 8.03 -11.34
C LEU A 269 16.07 8.20 -12.68
N ALA A 270 16.30 9.44 -13.14
CA ALA A 270 17.09 9.76 -14.33
C ALA A 270 16.68 8.99 -15.60
N GLY A 271 15.39 8.67 -15.73
CA GLY A 271 14.83 7.90 -16.84
C GLY A 271 14.88 6.37 -16.68
N GLY A 272 15.40 5.86 -15.56
CA GLY A 272 15.27 4.45 -15.17
C GLY A 272 14.01 4.16 -14.36
N ASP A 273 13.82 2.89 -14.00
CA ASP A 273 12.68 2.43 -13.19
C ASP A 273 13.02 2.35 -11.70
N THR A 274 14.30 2.32 -11.35
CA THR A 274 14.78 2.15 -9.98
C THR A 274 16.07 2.92 -9.70
N ILE A 275 16.28 3.29 -8.44
CA ILE A 275 17.52 3.90 -7.95
C ILE A 275 17.78 3.54 -6.48
N SER A 276 19.05 3.42 -6.09
CA SER A 276 19.44 3.34 -4.68
C SER A 276 19.13 4.67 -3.96
N TYR A 277 18.55 4.60 -2.78
CA TYR A 277 18.34 5.77 -1.92
C TYR A 277 18.55 5.41 -0.46
N GLY A 278 19.52 6.06 0.20
CA GLY A 278 19.89 5.70 1.57
C GLY A 278 20.31 4.23 1.67
N GLY A 279 19.66 3.48 2.57
CA GLY A 279 19.86 2.03 2.70
C GLY A 279 18.98 1.17 1.79
N GLY A 280 18.03 1.76 1.07
CA GLY A 280 17.03 1.04 0.29
C GLY A 280 17.00 1.42 -1.19
N VAL A 281 15.85 1.16 -1.81
CA VAL A 281 15.60 1.40 -3.23
C VAL A 281 14.30 2.19 -3.39
N ILE A 282 14.32 3.18 -4.28
CA ILE A 282 13.10 3.79 -4.83
C ILE A 282 12.86 3.16 -6.20
N GLY A 283 11.62 2.78 -6.49
CA GLY A 283 11.27 2.21 -7.79
C GLY A 283 9.86 2.54 -8.24
N ARG A 284 9.61 2.41 -9.56
CA ARG A 284 8.26 2.42 -10.12
C ARG A 284 7.48 1.15 -9.77
N PHE A 285 8.21 0.05 -9.57
CA PHE A 285 7.65 -1.28 -9.34
C PHE A 285 8.24 -1.94 -8.07
N GLY A 286 7.51 -2.93 -7.54
CA GLY A 286 7.96 -3.76 -6.42
C GLY A 286 9.07 -4.73 -6.82
N GLY A 287 8.99 -5.34 -8.00
CA GLY A 287 10.00 -6.22 -8.58
C GLY A 287 9.66 -6.40 -10.06
N PRO A 288 10.53 -7.03 -10.87
CA PRO A 288 10.19 -7.26 -12.27
C PRO A 288 8.97 -8.17 -12.37
N ALA A 289 8.09 -7.89 -13.32
CA ALA A 289 6.92 -8.70 -13.61
C ALA A 289 6.76 -8.84 -15.12
N VAL A 290 6.33 -10.01 -15.58
CA VAL A 290 5.89 -10.22 -16.95
C VAL A 290 4.50 -9.59 -17.10
N ILE A 291 4.38 -8.62 -18.00
CA ILE A 291 3.13 -7.88 -18.26
C ILE A 291 2.45 -8.30 -19.56
N ALA A 292 3.17 -8.97 -20.46
CA ALA A 292 2.60 -9.50 -21.69
C ALA A 292 3.32 -10.79 -22.14
N MET A 293 2.57 -11.65 -22.84
CA MET A 293 3.08 -12.81 -23.57
C MET A 293 2.35 -12.91 -24.91
N ASN A 294 3.05 -13.29 -25.97
CA ASN A 294 2.50 -13.57 -27.28
C ASN A 294 3.07 -14.90 -27.81
N PRO A 295 2.23 -15.82 -28.33
CA PRO A 295 0.77 -15.79 -28.32
C PRO A 295 0.16 -15.94 -26.92
N ASP A 296 -0.93 -15.22 -26.67
CA ASP A 296 -1.85 -15.37 -25.52
C ASP A 296 -3.26 -15.82 -25.96
N VAL A 297 -3.48 -15.95 -27.27
CA VAL A 297 -4.73 -16.35 -27.92
C VAL A 297 -4.55 -17.64 -28.71
N PRO A 298 -5.66 -18.29 -29.16
CA PRO A 298 -5.56 -19.39 -30.10
C PRO A 298 -4.77 -19.02 -31.35
N THR A 299 -3.79 -19.84 -31.69
CA THR A 299 -2.88 -19.63 -32.82
C THR A 299 -2.74 -20.91 -33.63
N LEU A 300 -2.54 -20.76 -34.95
CA LEU A 300 -2.35 -21.88 -35.85
C LEU A 300 -0.94 -22.45 -35.69
N PRO A 301 -0.75 -23.77 -35.86
CA PRO A 301 0.59 -24.36 -35.89
C PRO A 301 1.37 -23.89 -37.12
N VAL A 302 2.71 -23.94 -37.10
CA VAL A 302 3.57 -24.42 -36.00
C VAL A 302 3.94 -23.27 -35.08
N VAL A 303 3.86 -23.49 -33.76
CA VAL A 303 4.32 -22.51 -32.76
C VAL A 303 5.62 -22.99 -32.14
N ASP A 304 6.70 -22.23 -32.29
CA ASP A 304 8.05 -22.59 -31.82
C ASP A 304 8.67 -21.55 -30.88
N HIS A 305 7.92 -20.50 -30.53
CA HIS A 305 8.34 -19.52 -29.55
C HIS A 305 7.15 -18.85 -28.87
N VAL A 306 7.44 -18.24 -27.72
CA VAL A 306 6.65 -17.15 -27.17
C VAL A 306 7.56 -15.93 -26.99
N ASP A 307 7.01 -14.76 -27.23
CA ASP A 307 7.64 -13.48 -26.88
C ASP A 307 6.98 -12.97 -25.60
N ILE A 308 7.79 -12.54 -24.62
CA ILE A 308 7.30 -11.96 -23.37
C ILE A 308 7.88 -10.56 -23.17
N THR A 309 7.13 -9.73 -22.46
CA THR A 309 7.54 -8.37 -22.10
C THR A 309 7.49 -8.22 -20.58
N PHE A 310 8.60 -7.76 -20.00
CA PHE A 310 8.65 -7.34 -18.60
C PHE A 310 8.25 -5.86 -18.43
N ASP A 311 7.86 -5.46 -17.22
CA ASP A 311 7.60 -4.07 -16.85
C ASP A 311 8.87 -3.21 -16.75
N THR A 312 10.04 -3.84 -16.62
CA THR A 312 11.35 -3.19 -16.55
C THR A 312 12.41 -3.99 -17.32
N PRO A 313 13.46 -3.35 -17.87
CA PRO A 313 14.57 -4.08 -18.48
C PRO A 313 15.24 -5.07 -17.50
N ILE A 314 15.51 -6.27 -17.98
CA ILE A 314 16.02 -7.40 -17.18
C ILE A 314 17.52 -7.57 -17.37
N ASN A 315 18.22 -8.03 -16.32
CA ASN A 315 19.58 -8.53 -16.45
C ASN A 315 19.59 -9.86 -17.23
N PRO A 316 20.10 -9.92 -18.48
CA PRO A 316 20.01 -11.13 -19.31
C PRO A 316 20.77 -12.33 -18.72
N ALA A 317 21.73 -12.12 -17.82
CA ALA A 317 22.42 -13.22 -17.15
C ALA A 317 21.55 -13.96 -16.13
N THR A 318 20.42 -13.37 -15.72
CA THR A 318 19.49 -13.93 -14.73
C THR A 318 18.21 -14.48 -15.33
N PHE A 319 17.98 -14.27 -16.64
CA PHE A 319 16.85 -14.87 -17.33
C PHE A 319 17.34 -15.89 -18.35
N THR A 320 17.34 -17.15 -17.94
CA THR A 320 17.89 -18.28 -18.68
C THR A 320 16.82 -19.33 -18.96
N THR A 321 17.17 -20.37 -19.70
CA THR A 321 16.27 -21.53 -19.91
C THR A 321 15.90 -22.26 -18.61
N ALA A 322 16.68 -22.09 -17.52
CA ALA A 322 16.38 -22.69 -16.23
C ALA A 322 15.21 -22.02 -15.51
N ASP A 323 14.90 -20.78 -15.89
CA ASP A 323 13.84 -19.96 -15.30
C ASP A 323 12.49 -20.16 -16.01
N VAL A 324 12.44 -21.05 -17.01
CA VAL A 324 11.27 -21.28 -17.86
C VAL A 324 10.84 -22.75 -17.82
N GLN A 325 9.55 -22.97 -17.60
CA GLN A 325 8.91 -24.29 -17.72
C GLN A 325 7.78 -24.22 -18.73
N ILE A 326 7.78 -25.13 -19.71
CA ILE A 326 6.72 -25.20 -20.72
C ILE A 326 6.11 -26.60 -20.68
N THR A 327 4.77 -26.67 -20.66
CA THR A 327 4.02 -27.92 -20.75
C THR A 327 3.00 -27.82 -21.88
N GLY A 328 2.98 -28.82 -22.76
CA GLY A 328 2.00 -28.94 -23.83
C GLY A 328 1.15 -30.21 -23.70
N PRO A 329 0.31 -30.51 -24.71
CA PRO A 329 -0.60 -31.65 -24.69
C PRO A 329 0.10 -33.02 -24.54
N SER A 330 1.32 -33.12 -25.06
CA SER A 330 2.16 -34.32 -25.04
C SER A 330 3.13 -34.38 -23.85
N GLY A 331 3.03 -33.43 -22.90
CA GLY A 331 3.88 -33.35 -21.71
C GLY A 331 4.84 -32.16 -21.73
N ALA A 332 5.95 -32.26 -21.00
CA ALA A 332 6.94 -31.19 -20.90
C ALA A 332 7.59 -30.86 -22.25
N ILE A 333 7.69 -29.58 -22.58
CA ILE A 333 8.35 -29.07 -23.79
C ILE A 333 9.70 -28.47 -23.37
N PRO A 334 10.84 -28.96 -23.91
CA PRO A 334 12.15 -28.41 -23.57
C PRO A 334 12.32 -27.01 -24.15
N VAL A 335 12.83 -26.09 -23.33
CA VAL A 335 13.17 -24.73 -23.76
C VAL A 335 14.52 -24.76 -24.49
N SER A 336 14.54 -24.29 -25.74
CA SER A 336 15.73 -24.30 -26.59
C SER A 336 16.64 -23.10 -26.34
N SER A 337 16.06 -21.91 -26.15
CA SER A 337 16.82 -20.70 -25.81
C SER A 337 15.91 -19.63 -25.21
N VAL A 338 16.53 -18.73 -24.45
CA VAL A 338 15.96 -17.44 -24.05
C VAL A 338 16.90 -16.38 -24.63
N SER A 339 16.37 -15.46 -25.44
CA SER A 339 17.14 -14.38 -26.05
C SER A 339 16.41 -13.06 -25.94
N GLN A 340 17.16 -11.99 -25.66
CA GLN A 340 16.60 -10.64 -25.64
C GLN A 340 16.32 -10.19 -27.08
N ILE A 341 15.13 -9.61 -27.29
CA ILE A 341 14.75 -9.00 -28.57
C ILE A 341 15.18 -7.53 -28.55
N ALA A 342 14.66 -6.76 -27.60
CA ALA A 342 14.99 -5.36 -27.34
C ALA A 342 14.47 -4.95 -25.94
N GLY A 343 15.21 -4.12 -25.20
CA GLY A 343 14.72 -3.58 -23.93
C GLY A 343 14.18 -4.67 -22.97
N PRO A 344 12.91 -4.59 -22.51
CA PRO A 344 12.30 -5.61 -21.65
C PRO A 344 11.70 -6.82 -22.41
N ASP A 345 11.83 -6.87 -23.74
CA ASP A 345 11.24 -7.93 -24.57
C ASP A 345 12.21 -9.10 -24.79
N TYR A 346 11.70 -10.32 -24.58
CA TYR A 346 12.46 -11.55 -24.70
C TYR A 346 11.69 -12.60 -25.51
N ARG A 347 12.44 -13.37 -26.30
CA ARG A 347 11.96 -14.55 -26.99
C ARG A 347 12.37 -15.81 -26.24
N ILE A 348 11.40 -16.65 -25.95
CA ILE A 348 11.58 -18.01 -25.45
C ILE A 348 11.31 -18.96 -26.61
N SER A 349 12.34 -19.62 -27.12
CA SER A 349 12.22 -20.57 -28.24
C SER A 349 12.18 -22.01 -27.75
N PHE A 350 11.42 -22.87 -28.41
CA PHE A 350 11.25 -24.29 -28.12
C PHE A 350 10.95 -25.09 -29.40
N PRO A 351 11.01 -26.44 -29.40
CA PRO A 351 10.65 -27.22 -30.58
C PRO A 351 9.20 -26.95 -31.02
N GLY A 352 8.98 -26.81 -32.32
CA GLY A 352 7.67 -26.46 -32.88
C GLY A 352 6.54 -27.38 -32.44
N GLN A 353 5.46 -26.78 -31.92
CA GLN A 353 4.25 -27.45 -31.47
C GLN A 353 3.20 -27.43 -32.60
N SER A 354 2.63 -28.60 -32.87
CA SER A 354 1.59 -28.79 -33.90
C SER A 354 0.37 -29.59 -33.43
N ASP A 355 0.45 -30.19 -32.25
CA ASP A 355 -0.67 -30.90 -31.65
C ASP A 355 -1.73 -29.93 -31.15
N HIS A 356 -3.00 -30.30 -31.32
CA HIS A 356 -4.09 -29.52 -30.75
C HIS A 356 -4.02 -29.53 -29.22
N GLY A 357 -4.01 -28.34 -28.61
CA GLY A 357 -4.22 -28.21 -27.17
C GLY A 357 -3.46 -27.04 -26.55
N TYR A 358 -3.60 -26.93 -25.23
CA TYR A 358 -3.00 -25.82 -24.49
C TYR A 358 -1.51 -26.04 -24.28
N VAL A 359 -0.77 -24.97 -24.49
CA VAL A 359 0.62 -24.82 -24.04
C VAL A 359 0.62 -23.83 -22.88
N THR A 360 1.12 -24.26 -21.74
CA THR A 360 1.31 -23.44 -20.54
C THR A 360 2.79 -23.08 -20.40
N VAL A 361 3.08 -21.80 -20.21
CA VAL A 361 4.42 -21.23 -20.03
C VAL A 361 4.50 -20.65 -18.62
N ARG A 362 5.52 -21.05 -17.86
CA ARG A 362 5.81 -20.50 -16.54
C ARG A 362 7.20 -19.86 -16.54
N VAL A 363 7.34 -18.67 -15.96
CA VAL A 363 8.59 -17.88 -15.94
C VAL A 363 8.89 -17.39 -14.53
N GLY A 364 10.14 -17.56 -14.06
CA GLY A 364 10.63 -16.98 -12.81
C GLY A 364 10.65 -17.92 -11.60
N PRO A 365 10.75 -17.39 -10.37
CA PRO A 365 10.71 -15.96 -10.01
C PRO A 365 12.09 -15.31 -9.82
N ASN A 366 13.19 -16.04 -10.05
CA ASN A 366 14.56 -15.60 -9.75
C ASN A 366 15.19 -14.73 -10.86
N ILE A 367 14.45 -13.73 -11.35
CA ILE A 367 14.86 -12.86 -12.44
C ILE A 367 15.08 -11.44 -11.90
N GLN A 368 16.20 -10.81 -12.26
CA GLN A 368 16.62 -9.50 -11.77
C GLN A 368 16.41 -8.40 -12.79
N ASP A 369 16.17 -7.17 -12.34
CA ASP A 369 16.25 -6.00 -13.23
C ASP A 369 17.71 -5.75 -13.69
N ILE A 370 17.86 -4.93 -14.73
CA ILE A 370 19.16 -4.61 -15.34
C ILE A 370 20.10 -3.87 -14.36
N THR A 371 19.55 -3.17 -13.36
CA THR A 371 20.33 -2.43 -12.38
C THR A 371 20.89 -3.34 -11.27
N GLY A 372 20.24 -4.50 -11.04
CA GLY A 372 20.53 -5.40 -9.93
C GLY A 372 19.94 -4.94 -8.59
N LEU A 373 19.11 -3.88 -8.59
CA LEU A 373 18.44 -3.36 -7.39
C LEU A 373 17.11 -4.08 -7.11
N LEU A 374 16.43 -4.57 -8.15
CA LEU A 374 15.30 -5.48 -8.00
C LEU A 374 15.79 -6.91 -8.18
N THR A 375 16.03 -7.58 -7.06
CA THR A 375 16.80 -8.83 -7.04
C THR A 375 16.00 -10.08 -7.40
N GLN A 376 14.66 -10.01 -7.40
CA GLN A 376 13.72 -11.10 -7.73
C GLN A 376 12.40 -10.50 -8.23
N MET A 377 11.57 -11.31 -8.90
CA MET A 377 10.25 -10.92 -9.39
C MET A 377 9.26 -10.63 -8.25
N ASP A 378 8.27 -9.80 -8.57
CA ASP A 378 7.07 -9.51 -7.75
C ASP A 378 5.82 -9.62 -8.64
N GLN A 379 5.59 -10.80 -9.21
CA GLN A 379 4.55 -10.98 -10.23
C GLN A 379 3.15 -10.78 -9.67
N ASN A 380 2.95 -11.09 -8.38
CA ASN A 380 1.64 -10.91 -7.73
C ASN A 380 1.48 -9.52 -7.09
N GLY A 381 2.54 -8.70 -7.05
CA GLY A 381 2.52 -7.33 -6.57
C GLY A 381 2.23 -7.21 -5.08
N ASN A 382 2.64 -8.19 -4.26
CA ASN A 382 2.38 -8.20 -2.82
C ASN A 382 3.57 -7.72 -1.99
N GLY A 383 4.68 -7.32 -2.64
CA GLY A 383 5.88 -6.78 -2.01
C GLY A 383 6.73 -7.81 -1.26
N VAL A 384 6.42 -9.10 -1.36
CA VAL A 384 7.27 -10.24 -0.96
C VAL A 384 7.84 -10.84 -2.24
N TYR A 385 9.14 -10.64 -2.47
CA TYR A 385 9.77 -11.00 -3.75
C TYR A 385 10.27 -12.45 -3.80
N GLY A 386 10.26 -13.03 -4.99
CA GLY A 386 10.84 -14.35 -5.24
C GLY A 386 10.06 -15.51 -4.65
N GLU A 387 8.83 -15.29 -4.18
CA GLU A 387 8.00 -16.36 -3.63
C GLU A 387 7.35 -17.21 -4.74
N PRO A 388 6.80 -18.40 -4.46
CA PRO A 388 6.13 -19.21 -5.48
C PRO A 388 4.98 -18.49 -6.20
N GLY A 389 4.37 -17.50 -5.56
CA GLY A 389 3.36 -16.62 -6.15
C GLY A 389 3.90 -15.65 -7.22
N ASP A 390 5.22 -15.49 -7.30
CA ASP A 390 5.88 -14.60 -8.26
C ASP A 390 6.25 -15.26 -9.58
N VAL A 391 5.87 -16.52 -9.77
CA VAL A 391 6.03 -17.21 -11.05
C VAL A 391 4.91 -16.75 -11.98
N PHE A 392 5.27 -16.11 -13.08
CA PHE A 392 4.33 -15.82 -14.16
C PHE A 392 3.78 -17.12 -14.74
N GLU A 393 2.48 -17.17 -15.03
CA GLU A 393 1.84 -18.27 -15.75
C GLU A 393 0.98 -17.73 -16.90
N GLY A 394 1.39 -18.05 -18.13
CA GLY A 394 0.64 -17.75 -19.35
C GLY A 394 0.21 -19.05 -20.05
N ARG A 395 -0.84 -18.98 -20.86
CA ARG A 395 -1.24 -20.10 -21.72
C ARG A 395 -1.79 -19.63 -23.05
N PHE A 396 -1.61 -20.46 -24.08
CA PHE A 396 -2.24 -20.27 -25.39
C PHE A 396 -2.70 -21.62 -25.95
N LEU A 397 -3.62 -21.58 -26.92
CA LEU A 397 -4.12 -22.77 -27.61
C LEU A 397 -3.43 -22.91 -28.97
N VAL A 398 -2.80 -24.05 -29.22
CA VAL A 398 -2.47 -24.46 -30.60
C VAL A 398 -3.75 -25.02 -31.21
N ASP A 399 -4.36 -24.26 -32.14
CA ASP A 399 -5.60 -24.65 -32.78
C ASP A 399 -5.35 -25.18 -34.19
N ILE A 400 -5.76 -26.42 -34.42
CA ILE A 400 -5.72 -27.08 -35.72
C ILE A 400 -7.13 -27.38 -36.23
N ARG A 401 -8.16 -27.02 -35.45
CA ARG A 401 -9.54 -27.25 -35.84
C ARG A 401 -9.88 -26.23 -36.90
N GLY A 402 -10.26 -26.74 -38.06
CA GLY A 402 -10.82 -25.91 -39.12
C GLY A 402 -12.10 -25.20 -38.64
N PRO A 403 -12.54 -24.16 -39.36
CA PRO A 403 -13.78 -23.46 -39.07
C PRO A 403 -14.93 -24.45 -38.93
N ALA A 404 -15.68 -24.38 -37.83
CA ALA A 404 -16.83 -25.26 -37.61
C ALA A 404 -18.03 -24.71 -38.38
N VAL A 405 -18.66 -25.51 -39.23
CA VAL A 405 -19.90 -25.09 -39.90
C VAL A 405 -20.98 -24.81 -38.85
N VAL A 406 -21.38 -23.55 -38.69
CA VAL A 406 -22.39 -23.11 -37.72
C VAL A 406 -23.79 -23.19 -38.33
N SER A 407 -23.91 -23.00 -39.65
CA SER A 407 -25.16 -23.23 -40.38
C SER A 407 -24.91 -23.42 -41.88
N ALA A 408 -25.82 -24.15 -42.53
CA ALA A 408 -25.86 -24.27 -43.98
C ALA A 408 -27.28 -24.00 -44.47
N VAL A 409 -27.43 -23.17 -45.51
CA VAL A 409 -28.72 -22.79 -46.10
C VAL A 409 -28.71 -23.12 -47.58
N VAL A 410 -29.71 -23.86 -48.04
CA VAL A 410 -29.94 -24.09 -49.47
C VAL A 410 -30.38 -22.78 -50.11
N MET A 411 -29.64 -22.31 -51.10
CA MET A 411 -30.01 -21.13 -51.89
C MET A 411 -30.95 -21.55 -53.03
N ARG A 412 -31.82 -20.63 -53.48
CA ARG A 412 -32.90 -20.92 -54.43
C ARG A 412 -32.36 -21.59 -55.71
N ASP A 413 -33.15 -22.53 -56.23
CA ASP A 413 -32.90 -23.45 -57.35
C ASP A 413 -32.03 -24.70 -57.05
N GLY A 414 -31.75 -24.99 -55.78
CA GLY A 414 -31.31 -26.33 -55.32
C GLY A 414 -29.88 -26.75 -55.71
N GLY A 415 -29.16 -25.90 -56.44
CA GLY A 415 -27.79 -26.16 -56.89
C GLY A 415 -26.69 -25.53 -56.02
N LEU A 416 -27.03 -24.67 -55.06
CA LEU A 416 -26.06 -23.93 -54.25
C LEU A 416 -26.40 -24.00 -52.76
N VAL A 417 -25.36 -24.21 -51.93
CA VAL A 417 -25.45 -24.18 -50.47
C VAL A 417 -24.58 -23.02 -49.97
N GLY A 418 -25.21 -22.08 -49.27
CA GLY A 418 -24.49 -21.08 -48.49
C GLY A 418 -24.06 -21.70 -47.17
N VAL A 419 -22.75 -21.70 -46.89
CA VAL A 419 -22.19 -22.22 -45.65
C VAL A 419 -21.70 -21.05 -44.81
N ARG A 420 -22.14 -20.99 -43.55
CA ARG A 420 -21.61 -20.08 -42.54
C ARG A 420 -20.75 -20.91 -41.59
N PHE A 421 -19.46 -20.62 -41.61
CA PHE A 421 -18.48 -21.15 -40.68
C PHE A 421 -18.33 -20.25 -39.46
#